data_AF-B7BC85-F1
#
_entry.id   AF-B7BC85-F1
#
_cell.length_a   1.000
_cell.length_b   1.000
_cell.length_c   1.000
_cell.angle_alpha   90.00
_cell.angle_beta   90.00
_cell.angle_gamma   90.00
#
_symmetry.space_group_name_H-M   'P 1'
#
loop_
_entity.id
_entity.type
_entity.pdbx_description
1 polymer ?
#
loop_
_entity_poly.entity_id
_entity_poly.type
_entity_poly.pdbx_seq_one_letter_code
_entity_poly.pdbx_strand_id
1 'polypeptide(L)'
;MDVFTGKRQVRMMRRVTFIWILFFLIGLQLYAQRISNVRFEPFGRAIRIHYTLSRLPFDSFAALNLFVSTNGGESFIGPLVQVQGEIGKVAGNGEKSVVWQVMDEIGRLEGQIVFELRGEVVKEKQKAENILMYNVSGSSCFGLMYGRVARWGGYVRGKTNFSFDNAPYTCDNSGIFSYEGENDFYIVDKASKRSRLGITGGVLFRPAGCLYLYAGAGYGYRRLMWHAETFDYLSEQRTGDLWAINTSNSADGVEAELGGIFRYKKLAVSLGVNTVGFSFFEVNGAIGLFF
;
A
#
# COMPACT_ATOMS: atom_id res chain seq x y z
N MET A 1 39.80 55.34 -25.09
CA MET A 1 39.52 53.91 -25.39
C MET A 1 38.57 53.42 -24.29
N ASP A 2 37.70 52.43 -24.53
CA ASP A 2 36.76 51.83 -23.55
C ASP A 2 35.28 52.26 -23.49
N VAL A 3 34.67 52.60 -24.63
CA VAL A 3 33.18 52.56 -24.77
C VAL A 3 32.72 51.48 -25.76
N PHE A 4 33.55 51.13 -26.74
CA PHE A 4 33.24 50.11 -27.75
C PHE A 4 33.37 48.66 -27.23
N THR A 5 34.20 48.43 -26.20
CA THR A 5 34.45 47.11 -25.60
C THR A 5 33.27 46.65 -24.73
N GLY A 6 32.63 47.54 -23.97
CA GLY A 6 31.50 47.21 -23.08
C GLY A 6 30.22 46.79 -23.83
N LYS A 7 29.83 47.49 -24.91
CA LYS A 7 28.64 47.13 -25.70
C LYS A 7 28.78 45.78 -26.42
N ARG A 8 30.01 45.41 -26.81
CA ARG A 8 30.31 44.13 -27.45
C ARG A 8 30.25 42.97 -26.44
N GLN A 9 30.77 43.19 -25.24
CA GLN A 9 30.70 42.24 -24.11
C GLN A 9 29.25 41.96 -23.67
N VAL A 10 28.41 42.99 -23.49
CA VAL A 10 27.00 42.81 -23.08
C VAL A 10 26.19 42.09 -24.16
N ARG A 11 26.44 42.38 -25.46
CA ARG A 11 25.77 41.69 -26.58
C ARG A 11 26.21 40.22 -26.71
N MET A 12 27.47 39.92 -26.35
CA MET A 12 28.02 38.56 -26.33
C MET A 12 27.47 37.77 -25.13
N MET A 13 27.45 38.35 -23.93
CA MET A 13 26.81 37.74 -22.75
C MET A 13 25.34 37.44 -23.03
N ARG A 14 24.56 38.37 -23.58
CA ARG A 14 23.12 38.15 -23.88
C ARG A 14 22.88 37.04 -24.90
N ARG A 15 23.79 36.83 -25.87
CA ARG A 15 23.75 35.69 -26.82
C ARG A 15 24.12 34.38 -26.15
N VAL A 16 25.12 34.38 -25.27
CA VAL A 16 25.53 33.21 -24.50
C VAL A 16 24.41 32.80 -23.53
N THR A 17 23.78 33.74 -22.81
CA THR A 17 22.64 33.43 -21.94
C THR A 17 21.44 32.89 -22.74
N PHE A 18 21.18 33.40 -23.94
CA PHE A 18 20.13 32.87 -24.82
C PHE A 18 20.42 31.43 -25.26
N ILE A 19 21.68 31.12 -25.58
CA ILE A 19 22.12 29.76 -25.95
C ILE A 19 21.97 28.81 -24.76
N TRP A 20 22.33 29.23 -23.54
CA TRP A 20 22.13 28.42 -22.33
C TRP A 20 20.66 28.19 -21.99
N ILE A 21 19.79 29.18 -22.18
CA ILE A 21 18.33 29.02 -22.02
C ILE A 21 17.77 28.08 -23.08
N LEU A 22 18.25 28.17 -24.33
CA LEU A 22 17.88 27.25 -25.41
C LEU A 22 18.35 25.81 -25.12
N PHE A 23 19.55 25.64 -24.56
CA PHE A 23 20.08 24.33 -24.13
C PHE A 23 19.30 23.75 -22.94
N PHE A 24 18.86 24.60 -22.00
CA PHE A 24 18.03 24.20 -20.87
C PHE A 24 16.60 23.80 -21.31
N LEU A 25 16.06 24.45 -22.35
CA LEU A 25 14.78 24.09 -22.99
C LEU A 25 14.87 22.80 -23.82
N ILE A 26 16.03 22.49 -24.40
CA ILE A 26 16.26 21.21 -25.11
C ILE A 26 16.48 20.06 -24.10
N GLY A 27 17.04 20.33 -22.92
CA GLY A 27 17.09 19.35 -21.81
C GLY A 27 15.72 18.99 -21.22
N LEU A 28 14.70 19.81 -21.49
CA LEU A 28 13.29 19.57 -21.16
C LEU A 28 12.52 18.86 -22.27
N GLN A 29 13.19 18.24 -23.25
CA GLN A 29 12.55 17.34 -24.21
C GLN A 29 12.02 16.08 -23.51
N LEU A 30 10.86 16.25 -22.87
CA LEU A 30 9.69 15.40 -22.97
C LEU A 30 9.99 13.91 -23.16
N TYR A 31 10.43 13.27 -22.08
CA TYR A 31 10.21 11.84 -21.84
C TYR A 31 8.69 11.54 -21.62
N ALA A 32 7.82 12.15 -22.43
CA ALA A 32 6.36 11.99 -22.37
C ALA A 32 5.85 10.91 -23.33
N GLN A 33 6.67 10.46 -24.28
CA GLN A 33 6.24 9.53 -25.33
C GLN A 33 6.09 8.10 -24.77
N ARG A 34 4.86 7.65 -24.54
CA ARG A 34 4.57 6.31 -23.97
C ARG A 34 4.59 5.19 -25.00
N ILE A 35 4.42 5.53 -26.28
CA ILE A 35 4.45 4.60 -27.41
C ILE A 35 5.74 4.86 -28.17
N SER A 36 6.56 3.83 -28.36
CA SER A 36 7.84 3.93 -29.09
C SER A 36 8.04 2.72 -30.00
N ASN A 37 9.06 2.78 -30.87
CA ASN A 37 9.46 1.68 -31.76
C ASN A 37 8.32 1.13 -32.64
N VAL A 38 7.51 2.01 -33.23
CA VAL A 38 6.47 1.60 -34.17
C VAL A 38 7.13 1.07 -35.44
N ARG A 39 6.95 -0.22 -35.72
CA ARG A 39 7.46 -0.91 -36.91
C ARG A 39 6.33 -1.72 -37.51
N PHE A 40 6.38 -1.98 -38.81
CA PHE A 40 5.38 -2.83 -39.44
C PHE A 40 6.04 -3.81 -40.39
N GLU A 41 5.41 -4.97 -40.52
CA GLU A 41 5.83 -6.03 -41.42
C GLU A 41 4.62 -6.61 -42.17
N PRO A 42 4.79 -7.02 -43.43
CA PRO A 42 3.77 -7.77 -44.14
C PRO A 42 3.50 -9.11 -43.44
N PHE A 43 2.22 -9.43 -43.20
CA PHE A 43 1.79 -10.68 -42.60
C PHE A 43 0.69 -11.31 -43.46
N GLY A 44 1.09 -11.95 -44.56
CA GLY A 44 0.16 -12.53 -45.54
C GLY A 44 -0.68 -11.44 -46.22
N ARG A 45 -2.00 -11.46 -46.01
CA ARG A 45 -2.94 -10.43 -46.49
C ARG A 45 -3.17 -9.29 -45.49
N ALA A 46 -2.52 -9.35 -44.34
CA ALA A 46 -2.60 -8.37 -43.27
C ALA A 46 -1.26 -7.65 -43.10
N ILE A 47 -1.26 -6.55 -42.36
CA ILE A 47 -0.05 -5.88 -41.89
C ILE A 47 0.02 -6.05 -40.38
N ARG A 48 1.17 -6.52 -39.88
CA ARG A 48 1.43 -6.57 -38.44
C ARG A 48 2.26 -5.36 -38.04
N ILE A 49 1.77 -4.60 -37.06
CA ILE A 49 2.44 -3.43 -36.51
C ILE A 49 2.87 -3.76 -35.09
N HIS A 50 4.17 -3.62 -34.85
CA HIS A 50 4.81 -3.77 -33.55
C HIS A 50 5.02 -2.41 -32.93
N TYR A 51 4.78 -2.28 -31.63
CA TYR A 51 5.05 -1.06 -30.88
C TYR A 51 5.41 -1.42 -29.44
N THR A 52 6.17 -0.55 -28.79
CA THR A 52 6.51 -0.69 -27.36
C THR A 52 5.67 0.29 -26.56
N LEU A 53 4.91 -0.22 -25.59
CA LEU A 53 4.19 0.59 -24.62
C LEU A 53 5.01 0.65 -23.32
N SER A 54 5.33 1.86 -22.88
CA SER A 54 6.13 2.10 -21.69
C SER A 54 5.47 3.13 -20.77
N ARG A 55 5.75 3.02 -19.46
CA ARG A 55 5.32 3.99 -18.44
C ARG A 55 3.80 4.10 -18.28
N LEU A 56 3.07 3.03 -18.56
CA LEU A 56 1.67 2.89 -18.20
C LEU A 56 1.55 2.64 -16.68
N PRO A 57 0.85 3.51 -15.92
CA PRO A 57 0.50 3.23 -14.53
C PRO A 57 -0.25 1.92 -14.39
N PHE A 58 0.01 1.20 -13.29
CA PHE A 58 -0.63 -0.09 -13.00
C PHE A 58 -2.16 0.00 -12.91
N ASP A 59 -2.72 1.17 -12.58
CA ASP A 59 -4.15 1.42 -12.47
C ASP A 59 -4.76 2.06 -13.73
N SER A 60 -4.14 1.86 -14.89
CA SER A 60 -4.60 2.45 -16.15
C SER A 60 -4.41 1.52 -17.34
N PHE A 61 -5.18 1.80 -18.39
CA PHE A 61 -4.99 1.20 -19.71
C PHE A 61 -4.78 2.32 -20.74
N ALA A 62 -4.10 1.99 -21.84
CA ALA A 62 -4.02 2.85 -23.00
C ALA A 62 -5.20 2.53 -23.93
N ALA A 63 -6.04 3.54 -24.21
CA ALA A 63 -7.06 3.49 -25.24
C ALA A 63 -6.39 3.85 -26.58
N LEU A 64 -5.97 2.84 -27.34
CA LEU A 64 -5.18 3.00 -28.57
C LEU A 64 -6.06 2.89 -29.82
N ASN A 65 -5.88 3.85 -30.72
CA ASN A 65 -6.48 3.89 -32.04
C ASN A 65 -5.38 3.91 -33.10
N LEU A 66 -5.56 3.12 -34.15
CA LEU A 66 -4.61 3.03 -35.26
C LEU A 66 -5.08 3.90 -36.43
N PHE A 67 -4.15 4.66 -36.99
CA PHE A 67 -4.36 5.47 -38.18
C PHE A 67 -3.30 5.14 -39.23
N VAL A 68 -3.66 5.30 -40.50
CA VAL A 68 -2.78 5.07 -41.65
C VAL A 68 -2.77 6.27 -42.58
N SER A 69 -1.62 6.61 -43.13
CA SER A 69 -1.44 7.61 -44.18
C SER A 69 -0.85 6.94 -45.42
N THR A 70 -1.34 7.31 -46.60
CA THR A 70 -0.85 6.86 -47.92
C THR A 70 -0.02 7.93 -48.64
N ASN A 71 0.00 9.16 -48.11
CA ASN A 71 0.73 10.31 -48.63
C ASN A 71 1.91 10.73 -47.73
N GLY A 72 2.60 9.76 -47.12
CA GLY A 72 3.84 10.05 -46.38
C GLY A 72 3.65 10.82 -45.06
N GLY A 73 2.44 10.86 -44.51
CA GLY A 73 2.13 11.49 -43.23
C GLY A 73 1.43 12.85 -43.31
N GLU A 74 1.06 13.34 -44.50
CA GLU A 74 0.31 14.60 -44.64
C GLU A 74 -1.13 14.50 -44.14
N SER A 75 -1.79 13.36 -44.39
CA SER A 75 -3.16 13.09 -43.91
C SER A 75 -3.31 11.66 -43.43
N PHE A 76 -4.08 11.48 -42.36
CA PHE A 76 -4.30 10.19 -41.71
C PHE A 76 -5.77 9.76 -41.84
N ILE A 77 -5.95 8.51 -42.25
CA ILE A 77 -7.22 7.79 -42.37
C ILE A 77 -7.36 6.90 -41.13
N GLY A 78 -8.50 6.98 -40.46
CA GLY A 78 -8.81 6.17 -39.28
C GLY A 78 -9.84 6.85 -38.36
N PRO A 79 -10.12 6.27 -37.19
CA PRO A 79 -9.49 5.07 -36.64
C PRO A 79 -9.85 3.80 -37.43
N LEU A 80 -8.85 2.96 -37.68
CA LEU A 80 -9.04 1.70 -38.40
C LEU A 80 -9.85 0.71 -37.55
N VAL A 81 -10.78 0.01 -38.19
CA VAL A 81 -11.76 -0.86 -37.53
C VAL A 81 -11.43 -2.35 -37.72
N GLN A 82 -10.83 -2.74 -38.86
CA GLN A 82 -10.49 -4.15 -39.14
C GLN A 82 -9.14 -4.55 -38.53
N VAL A 83 -8.98 -4.24 -37.24
CA VAL A 83 -7.77 -4.46 -36.47
C VAL A 83 -8.00 -5.55 -35.41
N GLN A 84 -7.00 -6.40 -35.20
CA GLN A 84 -7.02 -7.49 -34.22
C GLN A 84 -5.73 -7.47 -33.39
N GLY A 85 -5.80 -7.92 -32.15
CA GLY A 85 -4.66 -7.96 -31.24
C GLY A 85 -4.70 -6.84 -30.20
N GLU A 86 -3.53 -6.29 -29.87
CA GLU A 86 -3.37 -5.33 -28.78
C GLU A 86 -3.66 -3.90 -29.28
N ILE A 87 -4.94 -3.59 -29.46
CA ILE A 87 -5.47 -2.30 -29.90
C ILE A 87 -6.80 -2.02 -29.17
N GLY A 88 -7.24 -0.77 -29.06
CA GLY A 88 -8.37 -0.40 -28.20
C GLY A 88 -7.94 -0.38 -26.74
N LYS A 89 -8.40 -1.30 -25.89
CA LYS A 89 -8.03 -1.36 -24.46
C LYS A 89 -6.76 -2.19 -24.25
N VAL A 90 -5.61 -1.52 -24.15
CA VAL A 90 -4.32 -2.18 -23.93
C VAL A 90 -3.79 -1.93 -22.53
N ALA A 91 -3.54 -3.00 -21.79
CA ALA A 91 -2.97 -2.95 -20.45
C ALA A 91 -1.55 -3.55 -20.42
N GLY A 92 -0.73 -3.04 -19.50
CA GLY A 92 0.64 -3.52 -19.28
C GLY A 92 1.67 -2.89 -20.21
N ASN A 93 2.90 -2.76 -19.71
CA ASN A 93 4.04 -2.29 -20.48
C ASN A 93 4.71 -3.45 -21.22
N GLY A 94 5.47 -3.14 -22.28
CA GLY A 94 6.25 -4.11 -23.05
C GLY A 94 6.07 -3.95 -24.56
N GLU A 95 6.59 -4.92 -25.30
CA GLU A 95 6.33 -5.04 -26.73
C GLU A 95 4.93 -5.56 -26.98
N LYS A 96 4.27 -4.94 -27.96
CA LYS A 96 2.88 -5.13 -28.29
C LYS A 96 2.72 -5.22 -29.80
N SER A 97 1.70 -5.95 -30.25
CA SER A 97 1.43 -6.08 -31.68
C SER A 97 -0.06 -5.99 -32.01
N VAL A 98 -0.34 -5.34 -33.15
CA VAL A 98 -1.67 -5.28 -33.76
C VAL A 98 -1.57 -5.77 -35.19
N VAL A 99 -2.55 -6.56 -35.61
CA VAL A 99 -2.69 -7.07 -36.97
C VAL A 99 -3.86 -6.35 -37.62
N TRP A 100 -3.60 -5.67 -38.73
CA TRP A 100 -4.61 -4.95 -39.49
C TRP A 100 -4.93 -5.67 -40.80
N GLN A 101 -6.20 -6.00 -41.00
CA GLN A 101 -6.71 -6.65 -42.22
C GLN A 101 -6.97 -5.60 -43.31
N VAL A 102 -5.90 -5.19 -43.99
CA VAL A 102 -5.93 -4.15 -45.03
C VAL A 102 -7.01 -4.40 -46.09
N MET A 103 -7.08 -5.64 -46.59
CA MET A 103 -7.91 -6.01 -47.73
C MET A 103 -9.41 -5.86 -47.42
N ASP A 104 -9.79 -6.06 -46.17
CA ASP A 104 -11.19 -6.03 -45.73
C ASP A 104 -11.67 -4.61 -45.46
N GLU A 105 -10.76 -3.63 -45.31
CA GLU A 105 -11.10 -2.25 -44.97
C GLU A 105 -10.90 -1.27 -46.13
N ILE A 106 -9.73 -1.32 -46.80
CA ILE A 106 -9.36 -0.35 -47.84
C ILE A 106 -9.14 -1.05 -49.19
N GLY A 107 -9.00 -2.38 -49.20
CA GLY A 107 -8.84 -3.19 -50.41
C GLY A 107 -7.47 -3.08 -51.09
N ARG A 108 -6.89 -1.88 -51.18
CA ARG A 108 -5.55 -1.66 -51.74
C ARG A 108 -4.82 -0.53 -51.01
N LEU A 109 -3.55 -0.76 -50.68
CA LEU A 109 -2.61 0.25 -50.16
C LEU A 109 -1.60 0.59 -51.26
N GLU A 110 -1.60 1.84 -51.69
CA GLU A 110 -0.59 2.39 -52.62
C GLU A 110 -0.06 3.72 -52.09
N GLY A 111 1.20 4.02 -52.40
CA GLY A 111 1.88 5.24 -51.98
C GLY A 111 2.86 5.03 -50.82
N GLN A 112 3.20 6.13 -50.15
CA GLN A 112 4.13 6.13 -49.02
C GLN A 112 3.36 5.90 -47.72
N ILE A 113 3.45 4.68 -47.20
CA ILE A 113 2.64 4.25 -46.06
C ILE A 113 3.28 4.67 -44.73
N VAL A 114 2.52 5.38 -43.90
CA VAL A 114 2.92 5.77 -42.54
C VAL A 114 1.80 5.39 -41.56
N PHE A 115 2.16 4.74 -40.46
CA PHE A 115 1.22 4.39 -39.38
C PHE A 115 1.40 5.30 -38.18
N GLU A 116 0.28 5.73 -37.60
CA GLU A 116 0.27 6.50 -36.36
C GLU A 116 -0.64 5.82 -35.34
N LEU A 117 -0.09 5.57 -34.15
CA LEU A 117 -0.84 5.09 -32.99
C LEU A 117 -1.15 6.27 -32.09
N ARG A 118 -2.44 6.60 -31.96
CA ARG A 118 -2.91 7.65 -31.05
C ARG A 118 -3.53 6.99 -29.84
N GLY A 119 -3.09 7.41 -28.65
CA GLY A 119 -3.43 6.75 -27.41
C GLY A 119 -3.69 7.71 -26.28
N GLU A 120 -4.79 7.51 -25.56
CA GLU A 120 -5.07 8.20 -24.30
C GLU A 120 -4.95 7.22 -23.13
N VAL A 121 -4.47 7.71 -21.99
CA VAL A 121 -4.34 6.89 -20.79
C VAL A 121 -5.56 7.07 -19.93
N VAL A 122 -6.35 6.01 -19.82
CA VAL A 122 -7.59 5.99 -19.05
C VAL A 122 -7.34 5.26 -17.74
N LYS A 123 -7.65 5.91 -16.61
CA LYS A 123 -7.59 5.27 -15.30
C LYS A 123 -8.71 4.23 -15.20
N GLU A 124 -8.35 3.02 -14.84
CA GLU A 124 -9.32 1.97 -14.57
C GLU A 124 -9.81 2.10 -13.12
N LYS A 125 -11.13 2.16 -12.93
CA LYS A 125 -11.72 2.21 -11.60
C LYS A 125 -11.44 0.89 -10.90
N GLN A 126 -10.41 0.88 -10.04
CA GLN A 126 -10.05 -0.32 -9.30
C GLN A 126 -11.22 -0.75 -8.41
N LYS A 127 -11.62 -2.02 -8.54
CA LYS A 127 -12.63 -2.60 -7.66
C LYS A 127 -12.09 -2.58 -6.24
N ALA A 128 -12.88 -2.06 -5.31
CA ALA A 128 -12.56 -2.16 -3.90
C ALA A 128 -12.66 -3.62 -3.47
N GLU A 129 -11.62 -4.12 -2.82
CA GLU A 129 -11.54 -5.49 -2.31
C GLU A 129 -11.66 -5.46 -0.78
N ASN A 130 -12.26 -6.49 -0.22
CA ASN A 130 -12.33 -6.68 1.21
C ASN A 130 -11.18 -7.58 1.66
N ILE A 131 -10.65 -7.30 2.85
CA ILE A 131 -9.58 -8.03 3.47
C ILE A 131 -10.04 -8.42 4.87
N LEU A 132 -9.88 -9.70 5.20
CA LEU A 132 -10.05 -10.21 6.55
C LEU A 132 -8.75 -10.89 6.98
N MET A 133 -8.18 -10.45 8.10
CA MET A 133 -6.91 -10.99 8.60
C MET A 133 -7.02 -11.40 10.07
N TYR A 134 -6.43 -12.56 10.36
CA TYR A 134 -6.19 -13.06 11.70
C TYR A 134 -4.76 -12.72 12.12
N ASN A 135 -4.64 -11.93 13.18
CA ASN A 135 -3.40 -11.39 13.72
C ASN A 135 -2.97 -12.22 14.93
N VAL A 136 -1.71 -12.59 14.94
CA VAL A 136 -1.03 -13.27 16.05
C VAL A 136 0.07 -12.34 16.53
N SER A 137 0.05 -12.04 17.83
CA SER A 137 1.03 -11.17 18.49
C SER A 137 1.52 -11.82 19.76
N GLY A 138 2.74 -11.51 20.20
CA GLY A 138 3.30 -12.07 21.43
C GLY A 138 2.50 -11.70 22.69
N SER A 139 1.71 -10.62 22.66
CA SER A 139 0.93 -10.14 23.80
C SER A 139 -0.60 -10.35 23.72
N SER A 140 -1.15 -10.64 22.53
CA SER A 140 -2.59 -10.94 22.33
C SER A 140 -2.75 -12.18 21.47
N CYS A 141 -3.43 -13.21 21.99
CA CYS A 141 -3.60 -14.48 21.29
C CYS A 141 -4.64 -14.42 20.16
N PHE A 142 -5.57 -13.45 20.16
CA PHE A 142 -6.59 -13.30 19.13
C PHE A 142 -6.69 -11.85 18.62
N GLY A 143 -6.44 -11.61 17.33
CA GLY A 143 -6.69 -10.32 16.70
C GLY A 143 -7.36 -10.45 15.34
N LEU A 144 -8.43 -9.71 15.10
CA LEU A 144 -9.17 -9.74 13.85
C LEU A 144 -9.16 -8.36 13.22
N MET A 145 -8.72 -8.29 11.96
CA MET A 145 -8.66 -7.06 11.17
C MET A 145 -9.57 -7.21 9.96
N TYR A 146 -10.47 -6.25 9.79
CA TYR A 146 -11.28 -6.09 8.60
C TYR A 146 -10.92 -4.78 7.91
N GLY A 147 -10.70 -4.83 6.60
CA GLY A 147 -10.38 -3.65 5.82
C GLY A 147 -10.97 -3.69 4.43
N ARG A 148 -11.19 -2.51 3.85
CA ARG A 148 -11.65 -2.36 2.47
C ARG A 148 -10.74 -1.38 1.75
N VAL A 149 -10.16 -1.82 0.62
CA VAL A 149 -9.16 -1.03 -0.11
C VAL A 149 -9.33 -1.16 -1.62
N ALA A 150 -9.28 -0.03 -2.31
CA ALA A 150 -9.06 0.02 -3.75
C ALA A 150 -7.60 0.41 -4.00
N ARG A 151 -7.34 1.71 -4.16
CA ARG A 151 -5.99 2.31 -4.08
C ARG A 151 -5.70 2.86 -2.69
N TRP A 152 -6.70 3.52 -2.12
CA TRP A 152 -6.78 3.93 -0.74
C TRP A 152 -7.97 3.24 -0.08
N GLY A 153 -7.88 3.02 1.21
CA GLY A 153 -8.87 2.30 1.98
C GLY A 153 -8.74 2.57 3.47
N GLY A 154 -9.62 1.94 4.22
CA GLY A 154 -9.60 1.96 5.67
C GLY A 154 -9.61 0.56 6.24
N TYR A 155 -9.10 0.41 7.45
CA TYR A 155 -9.21 -0.81 8.22
C TYR A 155 -9.61 -0.53 9.67
N VAL A 156 -10.21 -1.55 10.28
CA VAL A 156 -10.45 -1.63 11.71
C VAL A 156 -9.94 -2.97 12.19
N ARG A 157 -9.27 -2.99 13.33
CA ARG A 157 -8.70 -4.18 13.95
C ARG A 157 -9.09 -4.22 15.43
N GLY A 158 -9.62 -5.35 15.85
CA GLY A 158 -9.88 -5.66 17.25
C GLY A 158 -8.92 -6.75 17.73
N LYS A 159 -8.29 -6.56 18.88
CA LYS A 159 -7.46 -7.56 19.58
C LYS A 159 -8.14 -7.91 20.90
N THR A 160 -8.25 -9.19 21.21
CA THR A 160 -8.76 -9.72 22.48
C THR A 160 -7.94 -10.92 22.92
N ASN A 161 -7.86 -11.17 24.22
CA ASN A 161 -7.24 -12.39 24.75
C ASN A 161 -8.27 -13.38 25.34
N PHE A 162 -9.58 -13.10 25.21
CA PHE A 162 -10.71 -13.92 25.70
C PHE A 162 -10.63 -14.42 27.17
N SER A 163 -9.70 -13.89 27.98
CA SER A 163 -9.61 -14.14 29.41
C SER A 163 -10.29 -12.99 30.15
N PHE A 164 -11.60 -13.13 30.35
CA PHE A 164 -12.45 -12.21 31.11
C PHE A 164 -12.81 -12.86 32.45
N ASP A 165 -12.07 -12.54 33.49
CA ASP A 165 -12.43 -12.84 34.88
C ASP A 165 -12.42 -11.52 35.66
N ASN A 166 -13.48 -11.26 36.44
CA ASN A 166 -13.59 -10.07 37.28
C ASN A 166 -12.95 -10.35 38.64
N ALA A 167 -11.90 -9.61 39.00
CA ALA A 167 -11.30 -9.65 40.33
C ALA A 167 -11.59 -8.35 41.10
N PRO A 168 -11.97 -8.41 42.39
CA PRO A 168 -12.41 -7.25 43.19
C PRO A 168 -11.30 -6.39 43.82
N TYR A 169 -10.01 -6.68 43.65
CA TYR A 169 -8.92 -5.98 44.36
C TYR A 169 -7.81 -5.45 43.43
N THR A 170 -7.13 -4.37 43.82
CA THR A 170 -6.03 -3.70 43.08
C THR A 170 -4.72 -3.72 43.88
N CYS A 171 -3.57 -3.93 43.23
CA CYS A 171 -2.23 -4.06 43.78
C CYS A 171 -1.20 -3.26 42.95
N ASP A 172 -0.02 -2.97 43.47
CA ASP A 172 1.12 -2.40 42.73
C ASP A 172 2.40 -3.20 43.02
N ASN A 173 3.50 -2.93 42.29
CA ASN A 173 4.81 -3.60 42.37
C ASN A 173 5.54 -3.47 43.73
N SER A 174 4.89 -2.88 44.72
CA SER A 174 5.35 -2.73 46.11
C SER A 174 4.39 -3.35 47.14
N GLY A 175 3.28 -3.98 46.71
CA GLY A 175 2.33 -4.64 47.59
C GLY A 175 0.89 -4.11 47.47
N ILE A 176 -0.01 -4.77 48.20
CA ILE A 176 -1.46 -4.48 48.25
C ILE A 176 -1.70 -3.29 49.19
N PHE A 177 -2.27 -2.19 48.68
CA PHE A 177 -2.46 -0.94 49.46
C PHE A 177 -3.74 -0.89 50.33
N SER A 178 -4.58 -1.93 50.30
CA SER A 178 -5.82 -1.98 51.07
C SER A 178 -5.98 -3.34 51.76
N TYR A 179 -5.05 -3.64 52.66
CA TYR A 179 -5.17 -4.77 53.57
C TYR A 179 -5.49 -4.26 54.98
N GLU A 180 -6.78 -4.26 55.35
CA GLU A 180 -7.23 -4.04 56.73
C GLU A 180 -7.31 -5.39 57.47
N GLY A 181 -6.15 -6.03 57.66
CA GLY A 181 -6.02 -7.25 58.46
C GLY A 181 -4.75 -7.16 59.29
N GLU A 182 -4.91 -6.94 60.60
CA GLU A 182 -3.82 -6.61 61.52
C GLU A 182 -2.84 -7.78 61.80
N ASN A 183 -3.04 -8.99 61.22
CA ASN A 183 -2.26 -10.20 61.57
C ASN A 183 -2.01 -11.25 60.46
N ASP A 184 -2.23 -10.96 59.18
CA ASP A 184 -2.12 -11.96 58.10
C ASP A 184 -1.01 -11.65 57.08
N PHE A 185 -0.41 -12.69 56.47
CA PHE A 185 0.58 -12.55 55.40
C PHE A 185 0.10 -13.20 54.09
N TYR A 186 0.45 -12.58 52.97
CA TYR A 186 0.09 -13.07 51.63
C TYR A 186 1.34 -13.57 50.88
N ILE A 187 1.23 -14.73 50.22
CA ILE A 187 2.24 -15.21 49.26
C ILE A 187 1.67 -15.02 47.86
N VAL A 188 2.32 -14.17 47.06
CA VAL A 188 1.93 -13.97 45.65
C VAL A 188 2.36 -15.20 44.87
N ASP A 189 1.38 -15.96 44.39
CA ASP A 189 1.64 -17.14 43.58
C ASP A 189 1.96 -16.73 42.12
N LYS A 190 2.77 -17.54 41.43
CA LYS A 190 3.32 -17.21 40.09
C LYS A 190 2.29 -17.27 38.95
N ALA A 191 1.01 -17.43 39.24
CA ALA A 191 -0.03 -17.46 38.22
C ALA A 191 -0.43 -16.04 37.79
N SER A 192 -0.07 -15.66 36.56
CA SER A 192 -0.42 -14.36 35.96
C SER A 192 -1.44 -14.54 34.83
N LYS A 193 -2.63 -13.94 34.97
CA LYS A 193 -3.62 -13.85 33.88
C LYS A 193 -3.55 -12.45 33.26
N ARG A 194 -3.41 -12.38 31.93
CA ARG A 194 -3.24 -11.12 31.17
C ARG A 194 -4.46 -10.90 30.27
N SER A 195 -5.26 -9.89 30.57
CA SER A 195 -6.42 -9.50 29.76
C SER A 195 -6.06 -8.28 28.90
N ARG A 196 -6.24 -8.39 27.59
CA ARG A 196 -5.97 -7.30 26.64
C ARG A 196 -7.15 -7.17 25.69
N LEU A 197 -7.69 -5.96 25.60
CA LEU A 197 -8.66 -5.55 24.57
C LEU A 197 -8.12 -4.30 23.90
N GLY A 198 -7.99 -4.31 22.57
CA GLY A 198 -7.54 -3.14 21.83
C GLY A 198 -8.28 -2.98 20.53
N ILE A 199 -8.63 -1.74 20.19
CA ILE A 199 -9.26 -1.40 18.93
C ILE A 199 -8.37 -0.38 18.22
N THR A 200 -7.91 -0.75 17.03
CA THR A 200 -7.09 0.12 16.17
C THR A 200 -7.78 0.37 14.85
N GLY A 201 -7.68 1.60 14.35
CA GLY A 201 -8.25 2.01 13.08
C GLY A 201 -7.21 2.75 12.25
N GLY A 202 -7.26 2.61 10.94
CA GLY A 202 -6.25 3.24 10.11
C GLY A 202 -6.54 3.25 8.63
N VAL A 203 -5.55 3.73 7.89
CA VAL A 203 -5.57 3.84 6.44
C VAL A 203 -4.83 2.66 5.81
N LEU A 204 -5.35 2.21 4.67
CA LEU A 204 -4.72 1.23 3.77
C LEU A 204 -4.33 1.91 2.47
N PHE A 205 -3.12 1.65 2.00
CA PHE A 205 -2.62 2.12 0.72
C PHE A 205 -2.07 0.96 -0.10
N ARG A 206 -2.47 0.87 -1.37
CA ARG A 206 -2.03 -0.18 -2.31
C ARG A 206 -1.05 0.40 -3.33
N PRO A 207 0.28 0.39 -3.06
CA PRO A 207 1.28 0.83 -4.01
C PRO A 207 1.45 -0.10 -5.21
N ALA A 208 1.26 -1.42 -5.02
CA ALA A 208 1.44 -2.42 -6.08
C ALA A 208 0.31 -3.45 -6.06
N GLY A 209 0.15 -4.22 -7.16
CA GLY A 209 -0.87 -5.26 -7.26
C GLY A 209 -0.80 -6.31 -6.13
N CYS A 210 0.42 -6.63 -5.66
CA CYS A 210 0.70 -7.61 -4.61
C CYS A 210 1.02 -7.02 -3.23
N LEU A 211 1.26 -5.71 -3.11
CA LEU A 211 1.74 -5.09 -1.87
C LEU A 211 0.76 -4.02 -1.38
N TYR A 212 0.44 -4.07 -0.09
CA TYR A 212 -0.38 -3.10 0.61
C TYR A 212 0.37 -2.62 1.84
N LEU A 213 0.18 -1.35 2.19
CA LEU A 213 0.75 -0.73 3.38
C LEU A 213 -0.42 -0.26 4.25
N TYR A 214 -0.27 -0.40 5.56
CA TYR A 214 -1.24 0.10 6.52
C TYR A 214 -0.55 0.91 7.60
N ALA A 215 -1.23 1.98 8.00
CA ALA A 215 -0.84 2.81 9.13
C ALA A 215 -2.10 3.19 9.90
N GLY A 216 -2.07 3.08 11.21
CA GLY A 216 -3.23 3.33 12.04
C GLY A 216 -2.86 3.75 13.43
N ALA A 217 -3.86 4.26 14.13
CA ALA A 217 -3.79 4.55 15.54
C ALA A 217 -5.04 4.01 16.21
N GLY A 218 -4.96 3.76 17.49
CA GLY A 218 -6.06 3.24 18.25
C GLY A 218 -5.88 3.41 19.72
N TYR A 219 -6.76 2.72 20.43
CA TYR A 219 -6.78 2.72 21.87
C TYR A 219 -6.80 1.28 22.36
N GLY A 220 -5.92 0.97 23.30
CA GLY A 220 -5.83 -0.33 23.95
C GLY A 220 -6.01 -0.21 25.46
N TYR A 221 -6.73 -1.16 26.03
CA TYR A 221 -6.79 -1.42 27.47
C TYR A 221 -6.08 -2.75 27.77
N ARG A 222 -5.11 -2.73 28.68
CA ARG A 222 -4.40 -3.92 29.15
C ARG A 222 -4.50 -4.00 30.68
N ARG A 223 -5.16 -5.03 31.20
CA ARG A 223 -5.23 -5.33 32.65
C ARG A 223 -4.42 -6.59 32.97
N LEU A 224 -3.45 -6.47 33.88
CA LEU A 224 -2.67 -7.59 34.40
C LEU A 224 -3.20 -7.98 35.78
N MET A 225 -3.55 -9.24 36.00
CA MET A 225 -4.03 -9.76 37.28
C MET A 225 -3.03 -10.77 37.86
N TRP A 226 -2.72 -10.63 39.14
CA TRP A 226 -1.88 -11.56 39.91
C TRP A 226 -2.76 -12.38 40.87
N HIS A 227 -2.43 -13.67 41.02
CA HIS A 227 -3.00 -14.57 42.02
C HIS A 227 -2.16 -14.50 43.31
N ALA A 228 -2.79 -14.41 44.47
CA ALA A 228 -2.14 -14.46 45.78
C ALA A 228 -2.94 -15.39 46.70
N GLU A 229 -2.27 -16.31 47.39
CA GLU A 229 -2.89 -17.16 48.41
C GLU A 229 -2.58 -16.56 49.81
N THR A 230 -3.58 -16.50 50.69
CA THR A 230 -3.41 -15.99 52.06
C THR A 230 -3.33 -17.12 53.08
N PHE A 231 -2.38 -17.02 54.02
CA PHE A 231 -2.16 -17.96 55.12
C PHE A 231 -2.24 -17.23 56.47
N ASP A 232 -2.83 -17.88 57.47
CA ASP A 232 -3.00 -17.35 58.84
C ASP A 232 -1.79 -17.73 59.73
N TYR A 233 -1.26 -16.79 60.51
CA TYR A 233 0.06 -16.91 61.19
C TYR A 233 0.09 -17.89 62.37
N LEU A 234 -1.06 -18.24 62.96
CA LEU A 234 -1.11 -19.06 64.19
C LEU A 234 -1.43 -20.54 63.94
N SER A 235 -1.89 -20.92 62.73
CA SER A 235 -2.43 -22.26 62.48
C SER A 235 -1.89 -22.98 61.24
N GLU A 236 -1.04 -22.35 60.43
CA GLU A 236 -0.50 -22.90 59.18
C GLU A 236 -1.57 -23.52 58.25
N GLN A 237 -2.83 -23.09 58.35
CA GLN A 237 -3.89 -23.54 57.44
C GLN A 237 -4.27 -22.44 56.44
N ARG A 238 -4.53 -22.88 55.20
CA ARG A 238 -4.90 -22.07 54.03
C ARG A 238 -6.31 -21.50 54.20
N THR A 239 -6.45 -20.18 54.15
CA THR A 239 -7.73 -19.50 54.47
C THR A 239 -8.44 -18.87 53.26
N GLY A 240 -7.81 -18.77 52.08
CA GLY A 240 -8.51 -18.34 50.86
C GLY A 240 -7.62 -17.92 49.68
N ASP A 241 -8.24 -17.83 48.50
CA ASP A 241 -7.62 -17.35 47.25
C ASP A 241 -7.95 -15.87 47.02
N LEU A 242 -6.93 -15.04 46.79
CA LEU A 242 -7.05 -13.59 46.56
C LEU A 242 -6.51 -13.22 45.16
N TRP A 243 -7.30 -12.49 44.38
CA TRP A 243 -6.92 -12.02 43.05
C TRP A 243 -6.74 -10.51 43.09
N ALA A 244 -5.57 -9.99 42.69
CA ALA A 244 -5.27 -8.56 42.73
C ALA A 244 -4.77 -8.00 41.39
N ILE A 245 -5.33 -6.86 40.96
CA ILE A 245 -5.05 -6.17 39.68
C ILE A 245 -3.82 -5.28 39.84
N ASN A 246 -2.71 -5.59 39.16
CA ASN A 246 -1.48 -4.79 39.25
C ASN A 246 -1.57 -3.50 38.40
N THR A 247 -1.45 -2.33 39.04
CA THR A 247 -1.77 -1.00 38.47
C THR A 247 -0.57 -0.31 37.80
N SER A 248 0.69 -0.73 38.01
CA SER A 248 1.87 -0.08 37.38
C SER A 248 2.22 -0.57 35.98
N ASN A 249 1.73 -1.75 35.57
CA ASN A 249 2.01 -2.32 34.25
C ASN A 249 0.77 -2.39 33.34
N SER A 250 -0.29 -1.72 33.78
CA SER A 250 -1.54 -1.51 33.05
C SER A 250 -1.38 -0.22 32.24
N ALA A 251 -0.89 -0.37 31.01
CA ALA A 251 -0.72 0.74 30.09
C ALA A 251 -2.03 0.96 29.32
N ASP A 252 -2.75 2.00 29.71
CA ASP A 252 -3.83 2.59 28.94
C ASP A 252 -3.22 3.69 28.06
N GLY A 253 -3.46 3.62 26.76
CA GLY A 253 -2.85 4.62 25.89
C GLY A 253 -3.10 4.44 24.41
N VAL A 254 -2.51 5.38 23.68
CA VAL A 254 -2.54 5.40 22.21
C VAL A 254 -1.63 4.30 21.68
N GLU A 255 -2.21 3.38 20.93
CA GLU A 255 -1.48 2.40 20.13
C GLU A 255 -1.32 2.95 18.72
N ALA A 256 -0.11 2.88 18.17
CA ALA A 256 0.17 3.24 16.78
C ALA A 256 0.71 2.02 16.03
N GLU A 257 0.11 1.71 14.89
CA GLU A 257 0.43 0.53 14.10
C GLU A 257 0.93 0.93 12.72
N LEU A 258 1.96 0.25 12.25
CA LEU A 258 2.47 0.37 10.89
C LEU A 258 2.88 -1.00 10.36
N GLY A 259 2.52 -1.32 9.13
CA GLY A 259 2.91 -2.58 8.53
C GLY A 259 2.64 -2.71 7.05
N GLY A 260 3.05 -3.85 6.51
CA GLY A 260 2.84 -4.25 5.12
C GLY A 260 2.07 -5.55 5.03
N ILE A 261 1.26 -5.68 3.96
CA ILE A 261 0.54 -6.89 3.60
C ILE A 261 1.01 -7.30 2.20
N PHE A 262 1.46 -8.54 2.07
CA PHE A 262 1.77 -9.17 0.81
C PHE A 262 0.64 -10.12 0.41
N ARG A 263 0.17 -10.01 -0.83
CA ARG A 263 -0.92 -10.81 -1.39
C ARG A 263 -0.39 -11.80 -2.41
N TYR A 264 -0.76 -13.06 -2.22
CA TYR A 264 -0.60 -14.12 -3.20
C TYR A 264 -1.96 -14.75 -3.52
N LYS A 265 -2.52 -14.40 -4.68
CA LYS A 265 -3.90 -14.77 -5.09
C LYS A 265 -4.95 -14.32 -4.07
N LYS A 266 -5.64 -15.25 -3.41
CA LYS A 266 -6.63 -14.94 -2.36
C LYS A 266 -6.00 -14.84 -0.97
N LEU A 267 -4.77 -15.32 -0.78
CA LEU A 267 -4.09 -15.33 0.52
C LEU A 267 -3.33 -14.03 0.74
N ALA A 268 -3.30 -13.60 2.00
CA ALA A 268 -2.61 -12.41 2.47
C ALA A 268 -1.72 -12.78 3.66
N VAL A 269 -0.50 -12.28 3.67
CA VAL A 269 0.38 -12.32 4.84
C VAL A 269 0.77 -10.90 5.19
N SER A 270 0.66 -10.53 6.46
CA SER A 270 1.10 -9.21 6.93
C SER A 270 2.15 -9.32 8.01
N LEU A 271 3.04 -8.35 8.00
CA LEU A 271 3.99 -8.08 9.05
C LEU A 271 3.88 -6.60 9.40
N GLY A 272 3.80 -6.30 10.69
CA GLY A 272 3.73 -4.94 11.18
C GLY A 272 4.38 -4.79 12.53
N VAL A 273 4.62 -3.54 12.89
CA VAL A 273 5.09 -3.13 14.20
C VAL A 273 4.00 -2.30 14.85
N ASN A 274 3.70 -2.58 16.10
CA ASN A 274 2.85 -1.76 16.95
C ASN A 274 3.73 -1.05 17.97
N THR A 275 3.43 0.21 18.24
CA THR A 275 4.03 0.95 19.35
C THR A 275 2.96 1.43 20.31
N VAL A 276 3.23 1.27 21.60
CA VAL A 276 2.36 1.79 22.66
C VAL A 276 3.12 2.90 23.38
N GLY A 277 2.56 4.12 23.37
CA GLY A 277 3.18 5.28 24.04
C GLY A 277 4.59 5.64 23.56
N PHE A 278 4.99 5.21 22.35
CA PHE A 278 6.34 5.40 21.76
C PHE A 278 7.51 4.74 22.52
N SER A 279 7.26 3.94 23.56
CA SER A 279 8.31 3.29 24.36
C SER A 279 8.40 1.78 24.15
N PHE A 280 7.32 1.12 23.75
CA PHE A 280 7.29 -0.32 23.50
C PHE A 280 7.10 -0.60 22.01
N PHE A 281 7.94 -1.46 21.44
CA PHE A 281 7.80 -1.96 20.07
C PHE A 281 7.41 -3.43 20.10
N GLU A 282 6.33 -3.80 19.41
CA GLU A 282 5.85 -5.18 19.30
C GLU A 282 5.69 -5.56 17.83
N VAL A 283 6.29 -6.68 17.43
CA VAL A 283 6.13 -7.23 16.08
C VAL A 283 4.87 -8.08 16.03
N ASN A 284 4.02 -7.81 15.06
CA ASN A 284 2.77 -8.53 14.83
C ASN A 284 2.81 -9.20 13.45
N GLY A 285 2.44 -10.48 13.42
CA GLY A 285 2.21 -11.22 12.18
C GLY A 285 0.72 -11.44 11.97
N ALA A 286 0.26 -11.45 10.71
CA ALA A 286 -1.13 -11.83 10.43
C ALA A 286 -1.25 -12.59 9.12
N ILE A 287 -2.24 -13.47 9.04
CA ILE A 287 -2.59 -14.23 7.85
C ILE A 287 -4.06 -13.97 7.55
N GLY A 288 -4.39 -13.80 6.27
CA GLY A 288 -5.74 -13.41 5.87
C GLY A 288 -6.11 -13.78 4.46
N LEU A 289 -7.31 -13.35 4.09
CA LEU A 289 -7.93 -13.62 2.80
C LEU A 289 -8.50 -12.34 2.17
N PHE A 290 -8.42 -12.26 0.84
CA PHE A 290 -9.06 -11.25 0.00
C PHE A 290 -10.32 -11.81 -0.66
N PHE A 291 -11.40 -11.03 -0.66
CA PHE A 291 -12.69 -11.39 -1.30
C PHE A 291 -13.47 -10.18 -1.82
#